data_AF-A0A7Y4H973-F1
#
_entry.id   AF-A0A7Y4H973-F1
#
_cell.length_a   1.000
_cell.length_b   1.000
_cell.length_c   1.000
_cell.angle_alpha   90.00
_cell.angle_beta   90.00
_cell.angle_gamma   90.00
#
_symmetry.space_group_name_H-M   'P 1'
#
loop_
_entity.id
_entity.type
_entity.pdbx_description
1 polymer ?
#
loop_
_entity_poly.entity_id
_entity_poly.type
_entity_poly.pdbx_seq_one_letter_code
_entity_poly.pdbx_strand_id
1 'polypeptide(L)'
;MKRLLLAAVILVAWLGAAPGAETPSSGPTLKPFVRGSWQDVQRSHAGRPTLVHFWGVTCGPCKVELPLLGRFMKDHSDIDVVMISADLVPNLDSATRAMLEKAGLGSAENWIFSDGFVERLRFEIDPAWQGDIPRTLLIGRDGTVTTIEGSAEIPDLEKWLVQQKATNK
;
A
#
# COMPACT_ATOMS: atom_id res chain seq x y z
N MET A 1 -70.87 -44.55 3.57
CA MET A 1 -71.10 -43.16 3.12
C MET A 1 -70.18 -42.23 3.89
N LYS A 2 -69.32 -41.48 3.17
CA LYS A 2 -68.67 -40.20 3.58
C LYS A 2 -67.62 -40.30 4.70
N ARG A 3 -66.41 -39.73 4.65
CA ARG A 3 -65.61 -38.96 3.68
C ARG A 3 -64.17 -39.04 4.25
N LEU A 4 -63.20 -39.53 3.49
CA LEU A 4 -61.77 -39.44 3.82
C LEU A 4 -61.34 -37.97 3.64
N LEU A 5 -60.91 -37.32 4.72
CA LEU A 5 -60.33 -35.98 4.67
C LEU A 5 -58.80 -36.12 4.66
N LEU A 6 -58.21 -35.99 3.47
CA LEU A 6 -56.78 -35.77 3.29
C LEU A 6 -56.47 -34.32 3.73
N ALA A 7 -55.75 -34.18 4.84
CA ALA A 7 -55.17 -32.89 5.23
C ALA A 7 -53.90 -32.66 4.39
N ALA A 8 -53.99 -31.75 3.42
CA ALA A 8 -52.84 -31.28 2.66
C ALA A 8 -52.01 -30.30 3.51
N VAL A 9 -50.82 -30.71 3.91
CA VAL A 9 -49.83 -29.83 4.56
C VAL A 9 -49.15 -29.02 3.46
N ILE A 10 -49.53 -27.75 3.30
CA ILE A 10 -48.87 -26.80 2.42
C ILE A 10 -47.66 -26.25 3.16
N LEU A 11 -46.47 -26.76 2.83
CA LEU A 11 -45.18 -26.19 3.26
C LEU A 11 -44.90 -24.92 2.44
N VAL A 12 -45.18 -23.76 3.03
CA VAL A 12 -44.76 -22.47 2.48
C VAL A 12 -43.28 -22.30 2.77
N ALA A 13 -42.44 -22.58 1.76
CA ALA A 13 -41.02 -22.30 1.82
C ALA A 13 -40.79 -20.79 1.76
N TRP A 14 -40.38 -20.20 2.89
CA TRP A 14 -39.89 -18.83 2.94
C TRP A 14 -38.51 -18.77 2.27
N LEU A 15 -38.47 -18.26 1.03
CA LEU A 15 -37.22 -17.86 0.39
C LEU A 15 -36.70 -16.59 1.07
N GLY A 16 -35.91 -16.77 2.12
CA GLY A 16 -35.10 -15.69 2.68
C GLY A 16 -34.00 -15.31 1.69
N ALA A 17 -34.07 -14.10 1.14
CA ALA A 17 -32.96 -13.53 0.38
C ALA A 17 -31.77 -13.33 1.33
N ALA A 18 -30.70 -14.09 1.13
CA ALA A 18 -29.46 -13.87 1.85
C ALA A 18 -28.83 -12.54 1.37
N PRO A 19 -28.38 -11.65 2.27
CA PRO A 19 -27.59 -10.49 1.88
C PRO A 19 -26.32 -10.98 1.18
N GLY A 20 -26.03 -10.41 0.00
CA GLY A 20 -24.86 -10.76 -0.79
C GLY A 20 -23.59 -10.55 0.02
N ALA A 21 -22.86 -11.63 0.27
CA ALA A 21 -21.50 -11.55 0.76
C ALA A 21 -20.64 -10.95 -0.36
N GLU A 22 -20.16 -9.72 -0.16
CA GLU A 22 -19.13 -9.14 -1.00
C GLU A 22 -17.85 -9.97 -0.83
N THR A 23 -17.45 -10.68 -1.87
CA THR A 23 -16.20 -11.43 -1.88
C THR A 23 -15.05 -10.45 -1.65
N PRO A 24 -14.18 -10.63 -0.63
CA PRO A 24 -13.03 -9.76 -0.45
C PRO A 24 -12.16 -9.80 -1.72
N SER A 25 -11.90 -8.63 -2.28
CA SER A 25 -11.02 -8.47 -3.44
C SER A 25 -9.66 -9.07 -3.12
N SER A 26 -9.23 -10.07 -3.89
CA SER A 26 -8.04 -10.89 -3.61
C SER A 26 -6.72 -10.20 -3.93
N GLY A 27 -6.70 -8.87 -4.08
CA GLY A 27 -5.53 -8.08 -4.45
C GLY A 27 -5.07 -7.12 -3.36
N PRO A 28 -3.99 -6.35 -3.59
CA PRO A 28 -3.44 -5.42 -2.61
C PRO A 28 -4.48 -4.39 -2.24
N THR A 29 -4.62 -4.08 -0.96
CA THR A 29 -5.51 -3.00 -0.51
C THR A 29 -4.82 -1.66 -0.77
N LEU A 30 -5.47 -0.79 -1.55
CA LEU A 30 -4.98 0.57 -1.82
C LEU A 30 -5.73 1.58 -0.95
N LYS A 31 -4.98 2.34 -0.16
CA LYS A 31 -5.51 3.45 0.65
C LYS A 31 -5.42 4.76 -0.16
N PRO A 32 -6.46 5.63 -0.15
CA PRO A 32 -6.35 6.93 -0.80
C PRO A 32 -5.38 7.84 -0.05
N PHE A 33 -4.38 8.38 -0.76
CA PHE A 33 -3.45 9.37 -0.25
C PHE A 33 -3.98 10.78 -0.56
N VAL A 34 -4.44 11.45 0.48
CA VAL A 34 -5.09 12.76 0.45
C VAL A 34 -4.42 13.68 1.48
N ARG A 35 -4.88 14.94 1.58
CA ARG A 35 -4.45 15.85 2.65
C ARG A 35 -4.51 15.15 4.01
N GLY A 36 -3.42 15.19 4.77
CA GLY A 36 -3.35 14.56 6.09
C GLY A 36 -2.80 13.13 6.09
N SER A 37 -2.82 12.43 4.94
CA SER A 37 -2.35 11.04 4.85
C SER A 37 -0.87 10.91 5.18
N TRP A 38 -0.05 11.92 4.86
CA TRP A 38 1.36 11.91 5.21
C TRP A 38 1.59 11.86 6.73
N GLN A 39 0.86 12.69 7.48
CA GLN A 39 0.93 12.74 8.93
C GLN A 39 0.43 11.43 9.55
N ASP A 40 -0.55 10.77 8.92
CA ASP A 40 -1.02 9.46 9.36
C ASP A 40 0.03 8.35 9.12
N VAL A 41 0.74 8.36 7.99
CA VAL A 41 1.89 7.48 7.75
C VAL A 41 2.97 7.71 8.81
N GLN A 42 3.38 8.96 9.03
CA GLN A 42 4.41 9.30 10.02
C GLN A 42 4.01 8.84 11.43
N ARG A 43 2.75 9.04 11.83
CA ARG A 43 2.26 8.66 13.16
C ARG A 43 2.16 7.14 13.34
N SER A 44 1.67 6.44 12.32
CA SER A 44 1.44 4.98 12.38
C SER A 44 2.74 4.19 12.47
N HIS A 45 3.83 4.76 11.95
CA HIS A 45 5.14 4.12 11.89
C HIS A 45 6.18 4.74 12.83
N ALA A 46 5.77 5.66 13.71
CA ALA A 46 6.67 6.33 14.65
C ALA A 46 7.42 5.31 15.53
N GLY A 47 8.74 5.46 15.66
CA GLY A 47 9.59 4.56 16.44
C GLY A 47 10.02 3.27 15.71
N ARG A 48 9.55 3.04 14.48
CA ARG A 48 9.93 1.88 13.66
C ARG A 48 10.73 2.33 12.44
N PRO A 49 11.79 1.60 12.04
CA PRO A 49 12.46 1.87 10.79
C PRO A 49 11.47 1.65 9.65
N THR A 50 11.32 2.67 8.81
CA THR A 50 10.31 2.69 7.76
C THR A 50 10.92 3.12 6.45
N LEU A 51 10.74 2.29 5.42
CA LEU A 51 11.02 2.61 4.03
C LEU A 51 9.72 3.09 3.38
N VAL A 52 9.66 4.36 3.00
CA VAL A 52 8.56 4.92 2.20
C VAL A 52 9.05 5.13 0.77
N HIS A 53 8.45 4.43 -0.19
CA HIS A 53 8.85 4.51 -1.60
C HIS A 53 7.76 5.13 -2.46
N PHE A 54 8.10 6.22 -3.15
CA PHE A 54 7.26 6.93 -4.09
C PHE A 54 7.57 6.46 -5.51
N TRP A 55 6.56 5.97 -6.20
CA TRP A 55 6.71 5.33 -7.50
C TRP A 55 5.52 5.61 -8.43
N GLY A 56 5.60 5.11 -9.66
CA GLY A 56 4.55 5.26 -10.67
C GLY A 56 4.47 4.07 -11.62
N VAL A 57 3.28 3.77 -12.12
CA VAL A 57 3.03 2.70 -13.10
C VAL A 57 3.63 3.01 -14.48
N THR A 58 3.87 4.29 -14.78
CA THR A 58 4.53 4.76 -16.00
C THR A 58 6.02 5.00 -15.85
N CYS A 59 6.52 5.05 -14.61
CA CYS A 59 7.93 5.21 -14.30
C CYS A 59 8.75 3.97 -14.73
N GLY A 60 9.63 4.16 -15.72
CA GLY A 60 10.50 3.11 -16.24
C GLY A 60 11.43 2.50 -15.17
N PRO A 61 12.22 3.31 -14.45
CA PRO A 61 13.10 2.82 -13.38
C PRO A 61 12.35 2.07 -12.28
N CYS A 62 11.19 2.58 -11.84
CA CYS A 62 10.38 1.96 -10.80
C CYS A 62 10.02 0.50 -11.12
N LYS A 63 9.73 0.18 -12.40
CA LYS A 63 9.40 -1.20 -12.82
C LYS A 63 10.55 -2.19 -12.59
N VAL A 64 11.78 -1.72 -12.64
CA VAL A 64 12.98 -2.54 -12.38
C VAL A 64 13.21 -2.68 -10.88
N GLU A 65 12.97 -1.62 -10.13
CA GLU A 65 13.24 -1.51 -8.70
C GLU A 65 12.22 -2.25 -7.82
N LEU A 66 10.93 -2.15 -8.12
CA LEU A 66 9.87 -2.70 -7.26
C LEU A 66 10.04 -4.20 -6.92
N PRO A 67 10.40 -5.10 -7.86
CA PRO A 67 10.65 -6.50 -7.51
C PRO A 67 11.85 -6.70 -6.57
N LEU A 68 12.84 -5.79 -6.59
CA LEU A 68 13.97 -5.82 -5.66
C LEU A 68 13.50 -5.39 -4.27
N LEU A 69 12.68 -4.33 -4.18
CA LEU A 69 12.07 -3.91 -2.93
C LEU A 69 11.13 -4.96 -2.35
N GLY A 70 10.38 -5.70 -3.17
CA GLY A 70 9.56 -6.82 -2.71
C GLY A 70 10.39 -7.95 -2.09
N ARG A 71 11.56 -8.25 -2.65
CA ARG A 71 12.50 -9.22 -2.04
C ARG A 71 13.08 -8.67 -0.73
N PHE A 72 13.50 -7.40 -0.74
CA PHE A 72 14.02 -6.73 0.45
C PHE A 72 13.00 -6.74 1.61
N MET A 73 11.73 -6.39 1.35
CA MET A 73 10.65 -6.46 2.33
C MET A 73 10.48 -7.89 2.90
N LYS A 74 10.59 -8.91 2.04
CA LYS A 74 10.47 -10.30 2.47
C LYS A 74 11.64 -10.73 3.37
N ASP A 75 12.85 -10.28 3.06
CA ASP A 75 14.06 -10.65 3.78
C ASP A 75 14.21 -9.88 5.11
N HIS A 76 13.58 -8.70 5.22
CA HIS A 76 13.68 -7.81 6.38
C HIS A 76 12.29 -7.49 6.97
N SER A 77 11.72 -8.44 7.70
CA SER A 77 10.40 -8.27 8.35
C SER A 77 10.40 -7.35 9.58
N ASP A 78 11.57 -6.87 10.02
CA ASP A 78 11.75 -5.97 11.16
C ASP A 78 11.59 -4.48 10.81
N ILE A 79 11.27 -4.17 9.55
CA ILE A 79 11.00 -2.81 9.07
C ILE A 79 9.60 -2.68 8.48
N ASP A 80 9.10 -1.45 8.47
CA ASP A 80 7.94 -1.08 7.69
C ASP A 80 8.29 -0.75 6.25
N VAL A 81 7.42 -1.19 5.35
CA VAL A 81 7.47 -0.85 3.92
C VAL A 81 6.15 -0.23 3.51
N VAL A 82 6.22 1.04 3.12
CA VAL A 82 5.09 1.85 2.66
C VAL A 82 5.32 2.22 1.21
N MET A 83 4.41 1.82 0.34
CA MET A 83 4.47 2.08 -1.09
C MET A 83 3.43 3.14 -1.46
N ILE A 84 3.85 4.23 -2.07
CA ILE A 84 2.96 5.34 -2.44
C ILE A 84 3.05 5.56 -3.95
N SER A 85 1.98 5.18 -4.66
CA SER A 85 1.85 5.47 -6.09
C SER A 85 1.52 6.94 -6.28
N ALA A 86 2.50 7.71 -6.78
CA ALA A 86 2.46 9.15 -7.00
C ALA A 86 2.20 9.53 -8.48
N ASP A 87 1.79 8.55 -9.29
CA ASP A 87 1.40 8.77 -10.69
C ASP A 87 0.02 9.43 -10.81
N LEU A 88 -0.17 10.16 -11.91
CA LEU A 88 -1.46 10.74 -12.29
C LEU A 88 -1.88 10.21 -13.66
N VAL A 89 -2.30 8.95 -13.70
CA VAL A 89 -2.73 8.29 -14.94
C VAL A 89 -4.16 7.76 -14.86
N PRO A 90 -4.86 7.63 -16.01
CA PRO A 90 -6.12 6.90 -16.06
C PRO A 90 -5.95 5.46 -15.54
N ASN A 91 -6.97 4.92 -14.89
CA ASN A 91 -6.99 3.54 -14.36
C ASN A 91 -5.85 3.22 -13.37
N LEU A 92 -5.40 4.22 -12.61
CA LEU A 92 -4.27 4.07 -11.68
C LEU A 92 -4.48 2.93 -10.67
N ASP A 93 -5.69 2.73 -10.16
CA ASP A 93 -6.00 1.69 -9.16
C ASP A 93 -5.64 0.28 -9.66
N SER A 94 -6.19 -0.16 -10.81
CA SER A 94 -5.97 -1.51 -11.32
C SER A 94 -4.53 -1.75 -11.77
N ALA A 95 -3.91 -0.75 -12.41
CA ALA A 95 -2.50 -0.80 -12.81
C ALA A 95 -1.58 -0.88 -11.58
N THR A 96 -1.89 -0.12 -10.52
CA THR A 96 -1.14 -0.12 -9.27
C THR A 96 -1.19 -1.49 -8.60
N ARG A 97 -2.40 -2.06 -8.43
CA ARG A 97 -2.57 -3.41 -7.85
C ARG A 97 -1.80 -4.47 -8.64
N ALA A 98 -1.91 -4.47 -9.97
CA ALA A 98 -1.21 -5.45 -10.80
C ALA A 98 0.33 -5.36 -10.67
N MET A 99 0.87 -4.15 -10.57
CA MET A 99 2.32 -3.96 -10.44
C MET A 99 2.82 -4.37 -9.05
N LEU A 100 2.08 -4.04 -7.99
CA LEU A 100 2.40 -4.44 -6.61
C LEU A 100 2.37 -5.96 -6.43
N GLU A 101 1.34 -6.64 -6.95
CA GLU A 101 1.25 -8.10 -6.93
C GLU A 101 2.45 -8.74 -7.64
N LYS A 102 2.74 -8.29 -8.87
CA LYS A 102 3.86 -8.81 -9.65
C LYS A 102 5.22 -8.59 -8.95
N ALA A 103 5.36 -7.50 -8.20
CA ALA A 103 6.56 -7.18 -7.47
C ALA A 103 6.70 -7.90 -6.12
N GLY A 104 5.65 -8.58 -5.63
CA GLY A 104 5.64 -9.18 -4.30
C GLY A 104 5.44 -8.16 -3.17
N LEU A 105 4.84 -7.01 -3.47
CA LEU A 105 4.57 -5.90 -2.55
C LEU A 105 3.07 -5.81 -2.16
N GLY A 106 2.26 -6.81 -2.51
CA GLY A 106 0.82 -6.79 -2.23
C GLY A 106 0.46 -6.73 -0.75
N SER A 107 1.33 -7.27 0.12
CA SER A 107 1.17 -7.21 1.59
C SER A 107 1.78 -5.97 2.24
N ALA A 108 2.45 -5.10 1.48
CA ALA A 108 2.95 -3.83 1.99
C ALA A 108 1.78 -2.89 2.34
N GLU A 109 2.07 -1.82 3.08
CA GLU A 109 1.14 -0.72 3.21
C GLU A 109 1.13 0.08 1.89
N ASN A 110 0.02 0.05 1.16
CA ASN A 110 -0.06 0.61 -0.18
C ASN A 110 -1.02 1.80 -0.26
N TRP A 111 -0.54 2.91 -0.80
CA TRP A 111 -1.27 4.15 -1.01
C TRP A 111 -1.28 4.59 -2.48
N ILE A 112 -2.27 5.38 -2.85
CA ILE A 112 -2.44 5.95 -4.18
C ILE A 112 -2.82 7.43 -4.08
N PHE A 113 -2.12 8.32 -4.78
CA PHE A 113 -2.49 9.74 -4.83
C PHE A 113 -3.94 9.90 -5.30
N SER A 114 -4.76 10.57 -4.48
CA SER A 114 -6.21 10.68 -4.69
C SER A 114 -6.75 12.06 -4.30
N ASP A 115 -5.95 13.12 -4.51
CA ASP A 115 -6.36 14.52 -4.31
C ASP A 115 -6.38 15.24 -5.66
N GLY A 116 -7.31 16.18 -5.82
CA GLY A 116 -7.38 17.03 -7.01
C GLY A 116 -6.22 18.04 -7.11
N PHE A 117 -5.42 18.17 -6.05
CA PHE A 117 -4.27 19.07 -5.99
C PHE A 117 -3.04 18.35 -5.42
N VAL A 118 -2.35 17.60 -6.30
CA VAL A 118 -1.20 16.76 -5.93
C VAL A 118 0.00 17.55 -5.41
N GLU A 119 0.16 18.81 -5.83
CA GLU A 119 1.23 19.68 -5.40
C GLU A 119 1.19 19.89 -3.88
N ARG A 120 -0.01 19.93 -3.30
CA ARG A 120 -0.17 19.97 -1.84
C ARG A 120 0.26 18.67 -1.17
N LEU A 121 -0.07 17.52 -1.76
CA LEU A 121 0.36 16.23 -1.20
C LEU A 121 1.89 16.14 -1.17
N ARG A 122 2.54 16.56 -2.26
CA ARG A 122 4.02 16.64 -2.33
C ARG A 122 4.58 17.60 -1.29
N PHE A 123 3.99 18.78 -1.15
CA PHE A 123 4.41 19.78 -0.17
C PHE A 123 4.29 19.26 1.28
N GLU A 124 3.24 18.50 1.60
CA GLU A 124 3.09 17.87 2.92
C GLU A 124 4.21 16.86 3.21
N ILE A 125 4.66 16.13 2.19
CA ILE A 125 5.75 15.15 2.29
C ILE A 125 7.10 15.86 2.42
N ASP A 126 7.40 16.76 1.49
CA ASP A 126 8.64 17.52 1.41
C ASP A 126 8.41 18.79 0.55
N PRO A 127 8.46 19.99 1.16
CA PRO A 127 8.29 21.26 0.44
C PRO A 127 9.26 21.50 -0.73
N ALA A 128 10.43 20.83 -0.72
CA ALA A 128 11.40 20.94 -1.80
C ALA A 128 11.11 19.97 -2.97
N TRP A 129 10.30 18.93 -2.74
CA TRP A 129 10.09 17.87 -3.72
C TRP A 129 9.26 18.33 -4.91
N GLN A 130 9.84 18.19 -6.10
CA GLN A 130 9.21 18.60 -7.36
C GLN A 130 8.36 17.49 -8.00
N GLY A 131 8.27 16.32 -7.36
CA GLY A 131 7.50 15.18 -7.87
C GLY A 131 8.30 14.20 -8.74
N ASP A 132 9.64 14.28 -8.72
CA ASP A 132 10.51 13.26 -9.29
C ASP A 132 10.25 11.89 -8.60
N ILE A 133 10.19 10.84 -9.43
CA ILE A 133 10.10 9.44 -9.01
C ILE A 133 11.03 8.58 -9.89
N PRO A 134 11.60 7.48 -9.36
CA PRO A 134 11.44 6.99 -8.00
C PRO A 134 12.11 7.89 -6.95
N ARG A 135 11.56 7.87 -5.74
CA ARG A 135 12.10 8.57 -4.57
C ARG A 135 11.84 7.72 -3.34
N THR A 136 12.82 7.60 -2.45
CA THR A 136 12.69 6.80 -1.22
C THR A 136 13.02 7.65 0.00
N LEU A 137 12.15 7.62 1.01
CA LEU A 137 12.41 8.17 2.32
C LEU A 137 12.69 7.01 3.28
N LEU A 138 13.86 7.05 3.92
CA LEU A 138 14.29 6.11 4.94
C LEU A 138 14.17 6.79 6.30
N ILE A 139 13.15 6.40 7.05
CA ILE A 139 12.81 6.99 8.35
C ILE A 139 13.34 6.08 9.45
N GLY A 140 14.33 6.56 10.20
CA GLY A 140 14.92 5.83 11.33
C GLY A 140 13.99 5.76 12.55
N ARG A 141 14.34 4.90 13.51
CA ARG A 141 13.58 4.75 14.79
C ARG A 141 13.48 6.06 15.57
N ASP A 142 14.50 6.89 15.48
CA ASP A 142 14.61 8.21 16.10
C ASP A 142 13.84 9.30 15.34
N GLY A 143 13.24 8.98 14.20
CA GLY A 143 12.56 9.92 13.32
C GLY A 143 13.49 10.64 12.34
N THR A 144 14.79 10.32 12.31
CA THR A 144 15.72 10.87 11.30
C THR A 144 15.32 10.38 9.92
N VAL A 145 15.23 11.30 8.95
CA VAL A 145 14.84 10.98 7.57
C VAL A 145 16.05 11.13 6.64
N THR A 146 16.37 10.07 5.91
CA THR A 146 17.31 10.10 4.78
C THR A 146 16.54 9.96 3.48
N THR A 147 16.82 10.82 2.51
CA THR A 147 16.18 10.78 1.19
C THR A 147 17.14 10.18 0.17
N ILE A 148 16.64 9.24 -0.63
CA ILE A 148 17.27 8.78 -1.87
C ILE A 148 16.47 9.35 -3.04
N GLU A 149 17.14 10.14 -3.88
CA GLU A 149 16.61 10.63 -5.14
C GLU A 149 16.98 9.65 -6.27
N GLY A 150 16.00 9.25 -7.07
CA GLY A 150 16.18 8.17 -8.02
C GLY A 150 16.07 6.78 -7.38
N SER A 151 16.64 5.78 -8.06
CA SER A 151 16.50 4.37 -7.66
C SER A 151 17.17 4.11 -6.31
N ALA A 152 16.46 3.44 -5.40
CA ALA A 152 17.04 2.91 -4.18
C ALA A 152 17.77 1.59 -4.47
N GLU A 153 19.08 1.65 -4.41
CA GLU A 153 19.92 0.48 -4.57
C GLU A 153 19.95 -0.35 -3.27
N ILE A 154 19.84 -1.67 -3.38
CA ILE A 154 19.81 -2.58 -2.23
C ILE A 154 20.98 -2.37 -1.26
N PRO A 155 22.24 -2.15 -1.71
CA PRO A 155 23.35 -1.88 -0.80
C PRO A 155 23.14 -0.65 0.10
N ASP A 156 22.46 0.40 -0.39
CA ASP A 156 22.17 1.60 0.40
C ASP A 156 21.12 1.30 1.46
N LEU A 157 20.11 0.50 1.12
CA LEU A 157 19.09 0.03 2.07
C LEU A 157 19.70 -0.86 3.16
N GLU A 158 20.56 -1.79 2.79
CA GLU A 158 21.27 -2.67 3.74
C GLU A 158 22.17 -1.86 4.69
N LYS A 159 22.91 -0.90 4.15
CA LYS A 159 23.74 0.02 4.94
C LYS A 159 22.90 0.80 5.94
N TRP A 160 21.76 1.31 5.52
CA TRP A 160 20.83 2.00 6.40
C TRP A 160 20.28 1.08 7.50
N LEU A 161 19.88 -0.16 7.17
CA LEU A 161 19.40 -1.13 8.15
C LEU A 161 20.42 -1.44 9.25
N VAL A 162 21.70 -1.58 8.88
CA VAL A 162 22.79 -1.80 9.86
C VAL A 162 22.83 -0.66 10.88
N GLN A 163 22.63 0.59 10.46
CA GLN A 163 22.58 1.74 11.35
C GLN A 163 21.40 1.65 12.33
N GLN A 164 20.23 1.19 11.86
CA GLN A 164 19.04 1.06 12.71
C GLN A 164 19.19 0.00 13.80
N LYS A 165 20.00 -1.03 13.56
CA LYS A 165 20.31 -2.07 14.56
C LYS A 165 21.29 -1.55 15.63
N ALA A 166 22.21 -0.66 15.25
CA ALA A 166 23.16 -0.05 16.18
C ALA A 166 22.49 0.91 17.17
N THR A 167 21.48 1.66 16.72
CA THR A 167 20.69 2.58 17.57
C THR A 167 19.79 1.85 18.58
N ASN A 168 19.65 0.53 18.48
CA ASN A 168 18.84 -0.30 19.38
C ASN A 168 19.62 -0.83 20.60
N LYS A 169 20.86 -0.38 20.80
CA LYS A 169 21.75 -0.80 21.89
C LYS A 169 22.10 0.40 22.77
#